data_AF-A0A8S3IAI5-F1
#
_entry.id   AF-A0A8S3IAI5-F1
#
_cell.length_a   1.000
_cell.length_b   1.000
_cell.length_c   1.000
_cell.angle_alpha   90.00
_cell.angle_beta   90.00
_cell.angle_gamma   90.00
#
_symmetry.space_group_name_H-M   'P 1'
#
loop_
_entity.id
_entity.type
_entity.pdbx_description
1 polymer ?
#
loop_
_entity_poly.entity_id
_entity_poly.type
_entity_poly.pdbx_seq_one_letter_code
_entity_poly.pdbx_strand_id
1 'polypeptide(L)'
;MDKPQIILHSQKSVNYTVFDVKWIPTSAKFISLGNHARGTGALDIFEITHGDITVVSQNEKPSAFKCGTFGASPTREKRHLATGNFDGYIQVWDLEKLDKPIYSVKGHKEIINAIDGVGGLGIGEGAPEIATASRDGKFI
;
A
#
# COMPACT_ATOMS: atom_id res chain seq x y z
N MET A 1 2.39 28.72 -25.47
CA MET A 1 2.20 27.31 -25.06
C MET A 1 2.02 27.33 -23.56
N ASP A 2 0.82 27.00 -23.07
CA ASP A 2 0.54 27.06 -21.64
C ASP A 2 1.27 25.95 -20.89
N LYS A 3 1.89 26.31 -19.76
CA LYS A 3 2.63 25.37 -18.92
C LYS A 3 1.66 24.59 -18.03
N PRO A 4 1.86 23.27 -17.84
CA PRO A 4 1.04 22.49 -16.92
C PRO A 4 1.11 23.07 -15.50
N GLN A 5 -0.02 23.04 -14.79
CA GLN A 5 -0.15 23.54 -13.43
C GLN A 5 -0.30 22.36 -12.46
N ILE A 6 0.38 22.45 -11.32
CA ILE A 6 0.17 21.54 -10.18
C ILE A 6 -0.71 22.28 -9.20
N ILE A 7 -1.92 21.78 -8.98
CA ILE A 7 -2.94 22.41 -8.13
C ILE A 7 -3.27 21.48 -6.97
N LEU A 8 -3.32 22.03 -5.76
CA LEU A 8 -3.86 21.32 -4.60
C LEU A 8 -5.38 21.22 -4.75
N HIS A 9 -5.89 20.04 -5.07
CA HIS A 9 -7.33 19.82 -5.20
C HIS A 9 -8.00 19.62 -3.82
N SER A 10 -7.42 18.77 -2.97
CA SER A 10 -7.92 18.44 -1.64
C SER A 10 -6.74 18.02 -0.75
N GLN A 11 -6.88 18.19 0.58
CA GLN A 11 -5.91 17.71 1.55
C GLN A 11 -6.59 17.17 2.80
N LYS A 12 -5.98 16.16 3.42
CA LYS A 12 -6.45 15.57 4.68
C LYS A 12 -5.28 15.37 5.62
N SER A 13 -5.41 15.86 6.85
CA SER A 13 -4.44 15.59 7.91
C SER A 13 -4.68 14.21 8.51
N VAL A 14 -3.58 13.53 8.86
CA VAL A 14 -3.58 12.26 9.60
C VAL A 14 -2.73 12.41 10.86
N ASN A 15 -2.90 11.50 11.82
CA ASN A 15 -2.23 11.54 13.13
C ASN A 15 -1.11 10.49 13.27
N TYR A 16 -0.56 10.03 12.15
CA TYR A 16 0.53 9.06 12.05
C TYR A 16 1.52 9.47 10.96
N THR A 17 2.70 8.86 10.95
CA THR A 17 3.67 9.09 9.88
C THR A 17 3.27 8.27 8.67
N VAL A 18 3.11 8.92 7.52
CA VAL A 18 2.81 8.25 6.24
C VAL A 18 4.13 7.97 5.52
N PHE A 19 4.35 6.71 5.14
CA PHE A 19 5.51 6.29 4.35
C PHE A 19 5.19 6.02 2.89
N ASP A 20 3.94 5.65 2.58
CA ASP A 20 3.53 5.37 1.22
C ASP A 20 2.03 5.62 1.00
N VAL A 21 1.67 5.97 -0.22
CA VAL A 21 0.29 6.15 -0.68
C VAL A 21 0.10 5.52 -2.05
N LYS A 22 -1.02 4.83 -2.26
CA LYS A 22 -1.33 4.18 -3.55
C LYS A 22 -2.81 4.32 -3.89
N TRP A 23 -3.11 4.62 -5.15
CA TRP A 23 -4.47 4.52 -5.67
C TRP A 23 -4.93 3.07 -5.64
N ILE A 24 -6.16 2.84 -5.17
CA ILE A 24 -6.81 1.56 -5.31
C ILE A 24 -7.29 1.47 -6.77
N PRO A 25 -6.82 0.48 -7.56
CA PRO A 25 -7.12 0.39 -8.98
C PRO A 25 -8.62 0.47 -9.27
N THR A 26 -8.97 1.12 -10.38
CA THR A 26 -10.36 1.25 -10.86
C THR A 26 -11.33 1.88 -9.85
N SER A 27 -10.85 2.81 -9.02
CA SER A 27 -11.68 3.50 -8.03
C SER A 27 -11.22 4.93 -7.76
N ALA A 28 -12.07 5.74 -7.12
CA ALA A 28 -11.72 7.04 -6.56
C ALA A 28 -11.11 6.95 -5.14
N LYS A 29 -10.63 5.75 -4.76
CA LYS A 29 -10.08 5.47 -3.43
C LYS A 29 -8.57 5.34 -3.47
N PHE A 30 -7.93 5.67 -2.36
CA PHE A 30 -6.50 5.46 -2.17
C PHE A 30 -6.22 4.97 -0.76
N ILE A 31 -5.06 4.35 -0.58
CA ILE A 31 -4.57 3.92 0.72
C ILE A 31 -3.45 4.82 1.20
N SER A 32 -3.30 4.93 2.52
CA SER A 32 -2.06 5.37 3.14
C SER A 32 -1.50 4.27 4.04
N LEU A 33 -0.19 4.10 3.99
CA LEU A 33 0.57 3.14 4.77
C LEU A 33 1.57 3.88 5.65
N GLY A 34 1.64 3.50 6.92
CA GLY A 34 2.41 4.27 7.89
C GLY A 34 2.59 3.61 9.24
N ASN A 35 2.96 4.43 10.23
CA ASN A 35 3.04 4.02 11.63
C ASN A 35 2.59 5.10 12.62
N HIS A 36 1.94 4.67 13.69
CA HIS A 36 1.66 5.50 14.85
C HIS A 36 2.92 5.66 15.71
N ALA A 37 2.94 6.68 16.57
CA ALA A 37 4.04 6.93 17.50
C ALA A 37 4.34 5.74 18.43
N ARG A 38 3.35 4.87 18.67
CA ARG A 38 3.48 3.63 19.47
C ARG A 38 4.09 2.45 18.71
N GLY A 39 4.53 2.64 17.47
CA GLY A 39 5.19 1.62 16.64
C GLY A 39 4.27 0.72 15.82
N THR A 40 2.95 0.78 16.06
CA THR A 40 1.95 0.03 15.29
C THR A 40 1.75 0.62 13.90
N GLY A 41 1.39 -0.23 12.94
CA GLY A 41 1.15 0.16 11.56
C GLY A 41 -0.23 0.76 11.34
N ALA A 42 -0.28 1.73 10.43
CA ALA A 42 -1.52 2.31 9.93
C ALA A 42 -1.75 1.85 8.48
N LEU A 43 -2.94 1.32 8.21
CA LEU A 43 -3.47 1.01 6.88
C LEU A 43 -4.87 1.63 6.78
N ASP A 44 -4.91 2.85 6.25
CA ASP A 44 -6.15 3.60 6.13
C ASP A 44 -6.55 3.71 4.66
N ILE A 45 -7.86 3.63 4.43
CA ILE A 45 -8.49 3.78 3.10
C ILE A 45 -9.27 5.07 3.08
N PHE A 46 -9.03 5.87 2.05
CA PHE A 46 -9.70 7.14 1.79
C PHE A 46 -10.43 7.09 0.45
N GLU A 47 -11.44 7.93 0.31
CA GLU A 47 -12.18 8.12 -0.93
C GLU A 47 -12.31 9.61 -1.24
N ILE A 48 -12.11 9.97 -2.51
CA ILE A 48 -12.39 11.32 -2.97
C ILE A 48 -13.85 11.39 -3.40
N THR A 49 -14.64 12.19 -2.70
CA THR A 49 -16.06 12.37 -2.94
C THR A 49 -16.39 13.85 -3.00
N HIS A 50 -16.95 14.31 -4.12
CA HIS A 50 -17.34 15.72 -4.34
C HIS A 50 -16.23 16.75 -4.02
N GLY A 51 -14.97 16.42 -4.32
CA GLY A 51 -13.82 17.31 -4.07
C GLY A 51 -13.30 17.32 -2.62
N ASP A 52 -13.84 16.47 -1.74
CA ASP A 52 -13.32 16.26 -0.40
C ASP A 52 -12.80 14.82 -0.22
N ILE A 53 -11.94 14.62 0.79
CA ILE A 53 -11.36 13.33 1.16
C ILE A 53 -12.07 12.81 2.41
N THR A 54 -12.79 11.71 2.26
CA THR A 54 -13.45 10.99 3.36
C THR A 54 -12.63 9.78 3.77
N VAL A 55 -12.69 9.45 5.06
CA VAL A 55 -12.09 8.23 5.60
C VAL A 55 -13.10 7.11 5.43
N VAL A 56 -12.73 6.08 4.67
CA VAL A 56 -13.57 4.89 4.44
C VAL A 56 -13.33 3.84 5.52
N SER A 57 -12.07 3.63 5.87
CA SER A 57 -11.68 2.62 6.85
C SER A 57 -10.34 2.99 7.49
N GLN A 58 -10.19 2.72 8.79
CA GLN A 58 -8.92 2.88 9.51
C GLN A 58 -8.56 1.56 10.15
N ASN A 59 -7.37 1.05 9.85
CA ASN A 59 -6.97 -0.28 10.31
C ASN A 59 -5.57 -0.21 10.88
N GLU A 60 -5.50 -0.41 12.19
CA GLU A 60 -4.23 -0.55 12.88
C GLU A 60 -3.73 -2.00 12.78
N LYS A 61 -2.42 -2.16 12.68
CA LYS A 61 -1.74 -3.46 12.62
C LYS A 61 -0.55 -3.49 13.57
N PRO A 62 -0.11 -4.69 14.02
CA PRO A 62 0.98 -4.78 14.99
C PRO A 62 2.29 -4.12 14.53
N SER A 63 2.60 -4.22 13.24
CA SER A 63 3.87 -3.74 12.66
C SER A 63 3.66 -2.58 11.70
N ALA A 64 4.58 -1.61 11.73
CA ALA A 64 4.64 -0.48 10.82
C ALA A 64 4.80 -0.89 9.34
N PHE A 65 4.10 -0.18 8.43
CA PHE A 65 4.23 -0.39 6.98
C PHE A 65 5.16 0.64 6.36
N LYS A 66 6.03 0.21 5.44
CA LYS A 66 6.99 1.09 4.78
C LYS A 66 6.65 1.38 3.31
N CYS A 67 6.02 0.42 2.64
CA CYS A 67 5.71 0.47 1.22
C CYS A 67 4.59 -0.51 0.85
N GLY A 68 3.91 -0.25 -0.26
CA GLY A 68 2.92 -1.17 -0.83
C GLY A 68 2.71 -1.04 -2.32
N THR A 69 2.14 -2.08 -2.94
CA THR A 69 1.85 -2.13 -4.37
C THR A 69 0.59 -2.96 -4.66
N PHE A 70 -0.14 -2.57 -5.71
CA PHE A 70 -1.22 -3.36 -6.31
C PHE A 70 -0.77 -4.07 -7.61
N GLY A 71 0.49 -3.89 -8.03
CA GLY A 71 0.96 -4.32 -9.35
C GLY A 71 0.91 -5.83 -9.57
N ALA A 72 0.95 -6.62 -8.50
CA ALA A 72 0.79 -8.08 -8.52
C ALA A 72 -0.64 -8.55 -8.18
N SER A 73 -1.62 -7.65 -8.08
CA SER A 73 -3.00 -8.03 -7.78
C SER A 73 -3.55 -8.92 -8.89
N PRO A 74 -4.01 -10.15 -8.61
CA PRO A 74 -4.36 -11.13 -9.65
C PRO A 74 -5.42 -10.65 -10.62
N THR A 75 -6.38 -9.86 -10.12
CA THR A 75 -7.43 -9.25 -10.95
C THR A 75 -7.68 -7.80 -10.52
N ARG A 76 -8.31 -7.03 -11.41
CA ARG A 76 -8.76 -5.65 -11.12
C ARG A 76 -9.88 -5.59 -10.08
N GLU A 77 -10.64 -6.67 -9.91
CA GLU A 77 -11.72 -6.74 -8.93
C GLU A 77 -11.19 -7.03 -7.52
N LYS A 78 -10.24 -7.97 -7.43
CA LYS A 78 -9.65 -8.43 -6.17
C LYS A 78 -8.85 -7.35 -5.45
N ARG A 79 -8.14 -6.48 -6.19
CA ARG A 79 -7.41 -5.31 -5.65
C ARG A 79 -6.59 -5.66 -4.41
N HIS A 80 -5.86 -6.77 -4.46
CA HIS A 80 -5.06 -7.22 -3.34
C HIS A 80 -3.85 -6.31 -3.19
N LEU A 81 -3.64 -5.82 -1.98
CA LEU A 81 -2.51 -4.95 -1.66
C LEU A 81 -1.36 -5.79 -1.12
N ALA A 82 -0.22 -5.78 -1.81
CA ALA A 82 1.03 -6.26 -1.23
C ALA A 82 1.69 -5.14 -0.43
N THR A 83 2.25 -5.47 0.73
CA THR A 83 2.93 -4.52 1.63
C THR A 83 4.25 -5.09 2.12
N GLY A 84 5.22 -4.20 2.32
CA GLY A 84 6.46 -4.47 3.03
C GLY A 84 6.48 -3.72 4.35
N ASN A 85 6.80 -4.43 5.43
CA ASN A 85 6.76 -3.87 6.79
C ASN A 85 8.17 -3.70 7.40
N PHE A 86 8.21 -3.11 8.60
CA PHE A 86 9.45 -2.80 9.32
C PHE A 86 10.18 -4.03 9.87
N ASP A 87 9.47 -5.15 10.01
CA ASP A 87 9.98 -6.40 10.56
C ASP A 87 10.42 -7.40 9.47
N GLY A 88 10.44 -6.97 8.21
CA GLY A 88 10.86 -7.79 7.07
C GLY A 88 9.77 -8.73 6.54
N TYR A 89 8.51 -8.53 6.92
CA TYR A 89 7.39 -9.30 6.39
C TYR A 89 6.84 -8.69 5.10
N ILE A 90 6.54 -9.59 4.17
CA ILE A 90 5.79 -9.34 2.95
C ILE A 90 4.38 -9.86 3.21
N GLN A 91 3.39 -8.98 3.12
CA GLN A 91 1.99 -9.32 3.43
C GLN A 91 1.07 -8.87 2.31
N VAL A 92 0.13 -9.74 1.93
CA VAL A 92 -0.91 -9.46 0.95
C VAL A 92 -2.26 -9.37 1.65
N TRP A 93 -3.00 -8.30 1.38
CA TRP A 93 -4.24 -7.95 2.07
C TRP A 93 -5.44 -7.93 1.12
N ASP A 94 -6.56 -8.46 1.62
CA ASP A 94 -7.88 -8.22 1.05
C ASP A 94 -8.43 -6.93 1.68
N LEU A 95 -8.70 -5.90 0.87
CA LEU A 95 -9.20 -4.62 1.38
C LEU A 95 -10.64 -4.72 1.92
N GLU A 96 -11.37 -5.79 1.59
CA GLU A 96 -12.71 -6.05 2.13
C GLU A 96 -12.65 -6.80 3.48
N LYS A 97 -11.51 -7.42 3.80
CA LYS A 97 -11.29 -8.24 5.02
C LYS A 97 -9.90 -8.00 5.59
N LEU A 98 -9.74 -6.88 6.28
CA LEU A 98 -8.45 -6.40 6.80
C LEU A 98 -8.05 -6.98 8.17
N ASP A 99 -8.80 -7.93 8.72
CA ASP A 99 -8.50 -8.54 10.02
C ASP A 99 -7.19 -9.33 9.98
N LYS A 100 -6.91 -10.01 8.87
CA LYS A 100 -5.70 -10.83 8.67
C LYS A 100 -5.23 -10.77 7.22
N PRO A 101 -3.93 -10.90 6.97
CA PRO A 101 -3.43 -10.97 5.61
C PRO A 101 -3.84 -12.30 4.95
N ILE A 102 -4.07 -12.26 3.64
CA ILE A 102 -4.32 -13.44 2.80
C ILE A 102 -3.02 -14.26 2.69
N TYR A 103 -1.89 -13.57 2.60
CA TYR A 103 -0.56 -14.16 2.53
C TYR A 103 0.38 -13.37 3.44
N SER A 104 1.23 -14.07 4.18
CA SER A 104 2.22 -13.45 5.07
C SER A 104 3.45 -14.32 5.13
N VAL A 105 4.60 -13.76 4.78
CA VAL A 105 5.90 -14.44 4.84
C VAL A 105 6.95 -13.51 5.40
N LYS A 106 7.86 -14.03 6.22
CA LYS A 106 9.06 -13.30 6.62
C LYS A 106 10.12 -13.47 5.54
N GLY A 107 10.14 -12.55 4.57
CA GLY A 107 11.12 -12.57 3.48
C GLY A 107 12.48 -12.05 3.92
N HIS A 108 12.48 -11.02 4.76
CA HIS A 108 13.68 -10.27 5.14
C HIS A 108 13.93 -10.26 6.64
N LYS A 109 15.18 -9.97 7.02
CA LYS A 109 15.58 -9.83 8.43
C LYS A 109 15.34 -8.43 8.99
N GLU A 110 15.29 -7.44 8.09
CA GLU A 110 15.09 -6.04 8.42
C GLU A 110 14.00 -5.42 7.52
N ILE A 111 13.67 -4.16 7.81
CA ILE A 111 12.69 -3.35 7.07
C ILE A 111 12.78 -3.51 5.56
N ILE A 112 11.63 -3.72 4.94
CA ILE A 112 11.48 -3.69 3.48
C ILE A 112 11.32 -2.24 3.05
N ASN A 113 12.34 -1.69 2.39
CA ASN A 113 12.38 -0.28 2.02
C ASN A 113 11.51 0.04 0.80
N ALA A 114 11.45 -0.91 -0.14
CA ALA A 114 10.70 -0.81 -1.37
C ALA A 114 10.09 -2.16 -1.77
N ILE A 115 8.94 -2.08 -2.43
CA ILE A 115 8.21 -3.20 -3.00
C ILE A 115 7.64 -2.76 -4.34
N ASP A 116 7.68 -3.65 -5.33
CA ASP A 116 6.96 -3.47 -6.58
C ASP A 116 6.34 -4.80 -7.04
N GLY A 117 5.42 -4.73 -7.99
CA GLY A 117 4.76 -5.91 -8.53
C GLY A 117 4.35 -5.72 -9.98
N VAL A 118 4.29 -6.83 -10.71
CA VAL A 118 3.96 -6.87 -12.14
C VAL A 118 3.13 -8.11 -12.45
N GLY A 119 2.51 -8.17 -13.63
CA GLY A 119 1.71 -9.31 -14.09
C GLY A 119 0.30 -9.35 -13.49
N GLY A 120 -0.02 -8.44 -12.57
CA GLY A 120 -1.37 -8.21 -12.07
C GLY A 120 -2.14 -7.16 -12.86
N LEU A 121 -3.43 -6.99 -12.55
CA LEU A 121 -4.32 -5.96 -13.11
C LEU A 121 -4.47 -5.96 -14.65
N GLY A 122 -4.00 -7.02 -15.33
CA GLY A 122 -3.89 -7.08 -16.79
C GLY A 122 -2.78 -6.18 -17.36
N ILE A 123 -1.74 -5.89 -16.56
CA ILE A 123 -0.58 -5.10 -16.95
C ILE A 123 0.66 -6.00 -16.85
N GLY A 124 1.35 -6.17 -17.98
CA GLY A 124 2.46 -7.12 -18.12
C GLY A 124 1.99 -8.47 -18.67
N GLU A 125 2.96 -9.33 -19.01
CA GLU A 125 2.76 -10.69 -19.49
C GLU A 125 3.28 -11.68 -18.43
N GLY A 126 2.58 -12.80 -18.24
CA GLY A 126 2.98 -13.85 -17.30
C GLY A 126 2.22 -13.85 -15.96
N ALA A 127 2.72 -14.64 -15.01
CA ALA A 127 2.11 -14.75 -13.69
C ALA A 127 2.37 -13.48 -12.85
N PRO A 128 1.48 -13.11 -11.92
CA PRO A 128 1.72 -12.00 -11.02
C PRO A 128 2.92 -12.25 -10.10
N GLU A 129 3.84 -11.31 -10.04
CA GLU A 129 5.09 -11.40 -9.26
C GLU A 129 5.31 -10.14 -8.43
N ILE A 130 5.95 -10.31 -7.27
CA ILE A 130 6.30 -9.24 -6.33
C ILE A 130 7.81 -9.27 -6.15
N ALA A 131 8.44 -8.10 -6.24
CA ALA A 131 9.84 -7.90 -5.91
C ALA A 131 9.96 -6.96 -4.71
N THR A 132 10.91 -7.26 -3.82
CA THR A 132 11.14 -6.55 -2.56
C THR A 132 12.61 -6.23 -2.37
N ALA A 133 12.90 -5.09 -1.74
CA ALA A 133 14.26 -4.66 -1.41
C ALA A 133 14.34 -4.23 0.05
N SER A 134 15.22 -4.87 0.82
CA SER A 134 15.33 -4.67 2.27
C SER A 134 16.65 -4.02 2.68
N ARG A 135 16.63 -3.43 3.88
CA ARG A 135 17.82 -2.95 4.57
C ARG A 135 18.83 -4.05 4.90
N ASP A 136 18.40 -5.31 4.92
CA ASP A 136 19.29 -6.46 5.13
C ASP A 136 20.27 -6.72 3.95
N GLY A 137 20.20 -5.90 2.90
CA GLY A 137 21.07 -5.95 1.73
C GLY A 137 20.61 -6.92 0.64
N LYS A 138 19.41 -7.51 0.78
CA LYS A 138 18.86 -8.45 -0.20
C LYS A 138 17.67 -7.88 -0.96
N PHE A 139 17.51 -8.39 -2.18
CA PHE A 139 16.28 -8.34 -2.94
C PHE A 139 15.70 -9.76 -3.06
N ILE A 140 14.38 -9.87 -3.00
CA ILE A 140 13.61 -11.12 -3.19
C ILE A 140 12.52 -10.84 -4.21
#